data_AF-A0A520YEX8-F1
#
_entry.id   AF-A0A520YEX8-F1
#
_cell.length_a   1.000
_cell.length_b   1.000
_cell.length_c   1.000
_cell.angle_alpha   90.00
_cell.angle_beta   90.00
_cell.angle_gamma   90.00
#
_symmetry.space_group_name_H-M   'P 1'
#
loop_
_entity.id
_entity.type
_entity.pdbx_description
1 polymer ?
#
loop_
_entity_poly.entity_id
_entity_poly.type
_entity_poly.pdbx_seq_one_letter_code
_entity_poly.pdbx_strand_id
1 'polypeptide(L)'
;MAQIDIFNGDADGICALTQLRNAEPLQSTLITGVKRDIALVAKAEVRAGDRITALDLSFDKNRDGVLEALEAGAEVFYVDHHFAG
;
A
#
# COMPACT_ATOMS: atom_id res chain seq x y z
N MET A 1 10.90 11.86 4.42
CA MET A 1 9.94 10.79 4.75
C MET A 1 8.77 10.94 3.81
N ALA A 2 8.73 10.10 2.78
CA ALA A 2 7.66 10.04 1.82
C ALA A 2 6.42 9.38 2.45
N GLN A 3 5.25 9.78 1.96
CA GLN A 3 3.97 9.12 2.26
C GLN A 3 3.55 8.41 0.97
N ILE A 4 3.37 7.10 1.03
CA ILE A 4 3.14 6.27 -0.15
C ILE A 4 1.83 5.51 0.06
N ASP A 5 0.84 5.78 -0.78
CA ASP A 5 -0.43 5.05 -0.78
C ASP A 5 -0.40 4.01 -1.89
N ILE A 6 -0.52 2.74 -1.51
CA ILE A 6 -0.45 1.58 -2.39
C ILE A 6 -1.80 0.85 -2.32
N PHE A 7 -2.52 0.77 -3.44
CA PHE A 7 -3.88 0.25 -3.43
C PHE A 7 -4.27 -0.39 -4.76
N ASN A 8 -5.19 -1.35 -4.71
CA ASN A 8 -5.76 -1.96 -5.90
C ASN A 8 -6.60 -0.92 -6.68
N GLY A 9 -6.47 -0.91 -8.01
CA GLY A 9 -7.12 0.08 -8.86
C GLY A 9 -8.57 -0.24 -9.22
N ASP A 10 -9.20 -1.20 -8.54
CA ASP A 10 -10.64 -1.40 -8.64
C ASP A 10 -11.42 -0.51 -7.66
N ALA A 11 -12.73 -0.72 -7.58
CA ALA A 11 -13.60 0.12 -6.79
C ALA A 11 -13.30 0.05 -5.29
N ASP A 12 -12.84 -1.10 -4.76
CA ASP A 12 -12.64 -1.26 -3.33
C ASP A 12 -11.40 -0.48 -2.87
N GLY A 13 -10.25 -0.73 -3.50
CA GLY A 13 -9.02 0.01 -3.23
C GLY A 13 -9.14 1.53 -3.43
N ILE A 14 -9.82 1.99 -4.49
CA ILE A 14 -10.05 3.42 -4.73
C ILE A 14 -10.97 4.02 -3.64
N CYS A 15 -12.04 3.33 -3.26
CA CYS A 15 -12.95 3.80 -2.21
C CYS A 15 -12.25 3.84 -0.85
N ALA A 16 -11.47 2.81 -0.50
CA ALA A 16 -10.72 2.74 0.74
C ALA A 16 -9.76 3.94 0.89
N LEU A 17 -8.98 4.24 -0.17
CA LEU A 17 -8.10 5.41 -0.16
C LEU A 17 -8.88 6.71 -0.05
N THR A 18 -9.96 6.86 -0.81
CA THR A 18 -10.79 8.07 -0.80
C THR A 18 -11.36 8.33 0.59
N GLN A 19 -11.89 7.30 1.26
CA GLN A 19 -12.42 7.40 2.61
C GLN A 19 -11.31 7.78 3.61
N LEU A 20 -10.15 7.12 3.52
CA LEU A 20 -9.01 7.41 4.39
C LEU A 20 -8.53 8.86 4.20
N ARG A 21 -8.36 9.33 2.97
CA ARG A 21 -7.85 10.69 2.69
C ARG A 21 -8.88 11.79 2.92
N ASN A 22 -10.18 11.45 2.92
CA ASN A 22 -11.22 12.37 3.36
C ASN A 22 -11.21 12.55 4.90
N ALA A 23 -10.95 11.48 5.66
CA ALA A 23 -10.84 11.53 7.12
C ALA A 23 -9.49 12.08 7.61
N GLU A 24 -8.40 11.70 6.93
CA GLU A 24 -7.01 12.06 7.20
C GLU A 24 -6.35 12.61 5.94
N PRO A 25 -6.59 13.90 5.62
CA PRO A 25 -6.03 14.55 4.44
C PRO A 25 -4.50 14.50 4.45
N LEU A 26 -3.93 14.03 3.34
CA LEU A 26 -2.50 13.85 3.19
C LEU A 26 -2.10 13.96 1.71
N GLN A 27 -0.93 14.54 1.45
CA GLN A 27 -0.29 14.40 0.14
C GLN A 27 0.61 13.16 0.15
N SER A 28 0.40 12.28 -0.81
CA SER A 28 1.12 11.02 -0.94
C SER A 28 1.46 10.72 -2.40
N THR A 29 2.48 9.89 -2.59
CA THR A 29 2.74 9.23 -3.86
C THR A 29 1.79 8.05 -4.01
N LEU A 30 1.06 7.99 -5.12
CA LEU A 30 0.11 6.92 -5.38
C LEU A 30 0.78 5.81 -6.21
N ILE A 31 0.68 4.58 -5.73
CA ILE A 31 1.06 3.38 -6.47
C ILE A 31 -0.19 2.51 -6.59
N THR A 32 -0.64 2.31 -7.82
CA THR A 32 -1.82 1.49 -8.08
C THR A 32 -1.63 0.70 -9.37
N GLY A 33 -2.49 -0.28 -9.60
CA GLY A 33 -2.44 -1.16 -10.75
C GLY A 33 -3.85 -1.54 -11.22
N VAL A 34 -3.93 -2.08 -12.44
CA VAL A 34 -5.16 -2.69 -12.94
C VAL A 34 -5.46 -3.97 -12.14
N LYS A 35 -6.72 -4.45 -12.12
CA LYS A 35 -7.19 -5.59 -11.31
C LYS A 35 -6.30 -6.86 -11.24
N ARG A 36 -5.40 -7.10 -12.21
CA ARG A 36 -4.50 -8.28 -12.24
C ARG A 36 -3.07 -7.97 -11.82
N ASP A 37 -2.77 -6.72 -11.55
CA ASP A 37 -1.49 -6.24 -11.10
C ASP A 37 -1.50 -6.19 -9.57
N ILE A 38 -1.06 -7.29 -8.95
CA ILE A 38 -1.36 -7.60 -7.55
C ILE A 38 -0.16 -7.46 -6.61
N ALA A 39 1.08 -7.48 -7.12
CA ALA A 39 2.30 -7.32 -6.33
C ALA A 39 2.76 -5.84 -6.39
N LEU A 40 1.96 -4.96 -5.78
CA LEU A 40 2.12 -3.52 -5.91
C LEU A 40 3.11 -2.93 -4.90
N VAL A 41 3.28 -3.54 -3.71
CA VAL A 41 4.20 -3.02 -2.69
C VAL A 41 5.64 -3.02 -3.18
N ALA A 42 6.05 -4.06 -3.92
CA ALA A 42 7.39 -4.18 -4.50
C ALA A 42 7.73 -3.11 -5.56
N LYS A 43 6.76 -2.28 -5.97
CA LYS A 43 6.99 -1.16 -6.90
C LYS A 43 7.39 0.13 -6.20
N ALA A 44 7.30 0.17 -4.87
CA ALA A 44 7.69 1.34 -4.10
C ALA A 44 9.21 1.40 -3.95
N GLU A 45 9.81 2.53 -4.31
CA GLU A 45 11.17 2.84 -3.87
C GLU A 45 11.09 3.35 -2.42
N VAL A 46 11.46 2.50 -1.46
CA VAL A 46 11.30 2.76 -0.03
C VAL A 46 12.64 3.13 0.60
N ARG A 47 12.64 4.15 1.46
CA ARG A 47 13.79 4.55 2.28
C ARG A 47 13.42 4.58 3.76
N ALA A 48 14.45 4.58 4.61
CA ALA A 48 14.28 4.68 6.05
C ALA A 48 13.43 5.90 6.44
N GLY A 49 12.40 5.66 7.23
CA GLY A 49 11.44 6.66 7.69
C GLY A 49 10.29 6.95 6.71
N ASP A 50 10.21 6.31 5.55
CA ASP A 50 9.01 6.43 4.72
C ASP A 50 7.81 5.71 5.38
N ARG A 51 6.60 6.14 5.03
CA ARG A 51 5.36 5.52 5.52
C ARG A 51 4.54 5.01 4.35
N ILE A 52 4.24 3.71 4.39
CA ILE A 52 3.44 3.01 3.40
C ILE A 52 2.05 2.75 3.97
N THR A 53 1.03 3.14 3.22
CA THR A 53 -0.37 2.76 3.45
C THR A 53 -0.76 1.77 2.35
N ALA A 54 -0.92 0.49 2.68
CA ALA A 54 -1.34 -0.55 1.76
C ALA A 54 -2.82 -0.90 1.99
N LEU A 55 -3.65 -0.77 0.95
CA LEU A 55 -5.11 -0.94 1.04
C LEU A 55 -5.61 -1.90 -0.04
N ASP A 56 -6.42 -2.87 0.36
CA ASP A 56 -7.05 -3.84 -0.56
C ASP A 56 -6.02 -4.59 -1.43
N LEU A 57 -4.96 -5.07 -0.79
CA LEU A 57 -3.93 -5.87 -1.44
C LEU A 57 -3.80 -7.18 -0.69
N SER A 58 -3.85 -8.30 -1.41
CA SER A 58 -3.59 -9.60 -0.79
C SER A 58 -2.20 -9.62 -0.16
N PHE A 59 -2.15 -9.87 1.16
CA PHE A 59 -0.88 -9.96 1.89
C PHE A 59 0.00 -11.08 1.37
N ASP A 60 -0.55 -12.26 1.04
CA ASP A 60 0.18 -13.38 0.43
C ASP A 60 0.97 -12.96 -0.81
N LYS A 61 0.43 -12.05 -1.63
CA LYS A 61 1.07 -11.58 -2.87
C LYS A 61 2.04 -10.42 -2.68
N ASN A 62 1.97 -9.74 -1.54
CA ASN A 62 2.77 -8.54 -1.26
C ASN A 62 3.74 -8.72 -0.09
N ARG A 63 3.76 -9.91 0.53
CA ARG A 63 4.59 -10.24 1.70
C ARG A 63 6.04 -9.84 1.51
N ASP A 64 6.65 -10.24 0.38
CA ASP A 64 8.06 -9.96 0.12
C ASP A 64 8.33 -8.45 0.03
N GLY A 65 7.50 -7.70 -0.71
CA GLY A 65 7.63 -6.23 -0.78
C GLY A 65 7.40 -5.54 0.57
N VAL A 66 6.52 -6.06 1.42
CA VAL A 66 6.33 -5.54 2.78
C VAL A 66 7.57 -5.80 3.63
N LEU A 67 8.15 -6.99 3.56
CA LEU A 67 9.38 -7.32 4.29
C LEU A 67 10.54 -6.44 3.86
N GLU A 68 10.73 -6.25 2.55
CA GLU A 68 11.76 -5.35 2.00
C GLU A 68 11.57 -3.90 2.49
N ALA A 69 10.34 -3.39 2.52
CA ALA A 69 10.05 -2.05 3.04
C ALA A 69 10.37 -1.91 4.53
N LEU A 70 10.04 -2.92 5.34
CA LEU A 70 10.35 -2.94 6.77
C LEU A 70 11.86 -3.03 7.01
N GLU A 71 12.58 -3.85 6.24
CA GLU A 71 14.04 -3.96 6.29
C GLU A 71 14.72 -2.65 5.88
N ALA A 72 14.13 -1.90 4.94
CA ALA A 72 14.57 -0.55 4.57
C ALA A 72 14.29 0.51 5.66
N GLY A 73 13.56 0.16 6.73
CA GLY A 73 13.27 1.04 7.87
C GLY A 73 12.02 1.91 7.69
N ALA A 74 11.07 1.50 6.85
CA ALA A 74 9.79 2.16 6.71
C ALA A 74 8.74 1.68 7.74
N GLU A 75 7.72 2.50 7.95
CA GLU A 75 6.49 2.12 8.65
C GLU A 75 5.45 1.63 7.64
N VAL A 76 4.79 0.51 7.93
CA VAL A 76 3.74 -0.05 7.05
C VAL A 76 2.43 -0.13 7.81
N PHE A 77 1.41 0.59 7.30
CA PHE A 77 0.01 0.41 7.66
C PHE A 77 -0.66 -0.43 6.57
N TYR A 78 -1.21 -1.60 6.94
CA TYR A 78 -1.74 -2.57 5.98
C TYR A 78 -3.17 -2.97 6.36
N VAL A 79 -4.12 -2.73 5.45
CA VAL A 79 -5.53 -3.09 5.65
C VAL A 79 -6.01 -3.87 4.43
N ASP A 80 -6.37 -5.12 4.66
CA ASP A 80 -6.80 -6.05 3.63
C ASP A 80 -7.85 -7.02 4.19
N HIS A 81 -8.67 -7.56 3.30
CA HIS A 81 -9.72 -8.52 3.61
C HIS A 81 -9.59 -9.84 2.81
N HIS A 82 -8.58 -9.96 1.95
CA HIS A 82 -8.26 -11.22 1.29
C HIS A 82 -7.77 -12.27 2.29
N PHE A 83 -7.58 -13.49 1.79
CA PHE A 83 -6.90 -14.52 2.57
C PHE A 83 -5.53 -14.01 3.05
N ALA A 84 -5.32 -14.03 4.37
CA ALA A 84 -4.15 -13.41 5.00
C ALA A 84 -2.82 -14.11 4.66
N GLY A 85 -2.85 -15.35 4.15
CA GLY A 85 -1.63 -16.12 3.86
C GLY A 85 -1.15 -16.89 5.08
#